data_AF-A0A8H4FEU9-F1
#
_entry.id   AF-A0A8H4FEU9-F1
#
_cell.length_a   1.000
_cell.length_b   1.000
_cell.length_c   1.000
_cell.angle_alpha   90.00
_cell.angle_beta   90.00
_cell.angle_gamma   90.00
#
_symmetry.space_group_name_H-M   'P 1'
#
loop_
_entity.id
_entity.type
_entity.pdbx_description
1 polymer ?
#
loop_
_entity_poly.entity_id
_entity_poly.type
_entity_poly.pdbx_seq_one_letter_code
_entity_poly.pdbx_strand_id
1 'polypeptide(L)'
;MPAGLTLGWIAVNGTRLAVDPARSLTWYDRQWGGAPPRSVVEAYDVPMSVWVWVEAGAASGLATIRDERDVRKVVPVTSLVPSSRTYTSHSSGAVYPLDWTLELGDATRLSISSVRPDQEMVAEGGLLPTHGGYVTVSGVYHGTQTIKGYGLVELEIVTSDAL
;
A
#
# COMPACT_ATOMS: atom_id res chain seq x y z
N MET A 1 6.48 9.06 -7.89
CA MET A 1 5.89 9.55 -9.15
C MET A 1 4.61 8.78 -9.38
N PRO A 2 3.44 9.42 -9.19
CA PRO A 2 2.15 8.76 -9.35
C PRO A 2 1.72 8.64 -10.82
N ALA A 3 0.86 7.66 -11.12
CA ALA A 3 0.10 7.55 -12.36
C ALA A 3 0.96 7.54 -13.65
N GLY A 4 2.09 6.82 -13.64
CA GLY A 4 2.93 6.65 -14.83
C GLY A 4 2.25 5.77 -15.89
N LEU A 5 2.28 6.20 -17.16
CA LEU A 5 1.76 5.42 -18.29
C LEU A 5 2.55 4.11 -18.44
N THR A 6 1.86 2.97 -18.37
CA THR A 6 2.47 1.64 -18.52
C THR A 6 2.23 1.09 -19.93
N LEU A 7 3.32 0.80 -20.64
CA LEU A 7 3.31 0.20 -21.97
C LEU A 7 4.18 -1.05 -21.99
N GLY A 8 3.88 -1.98 -22.88
CA GLY A 8 4.71 -3.15 -23.11
C GLY A 8 3.94 -4.47 -23.00
N TRP A 9 4.64 -5.50 -22.55
CA TRP A 9 4.11 -6.85 -22.47
C TRP A 9 4.89 -7.68 -21.46
N ILE A 10 4.26 -8.73 -20.96
CA ILE A 10 4.86 -9.74 -20.09
C ILE A 10 4.79 -11.12 -20.76
N ALA A 11 5.79 -11.97 -20.53
CA ALA A 11 5.74 -13.37 -20.94
C ALA A 11 5.23 -14.21 -19.77
N VAL A 12 4.14 -14.96 -19.99
CA VAL A 12 3.61 -15.91 -19.01
C VAL A 12 3.48 -17.26 -19.70
N ASN A 13 4.20 -18.26 -19.21
CA ASN A 13 4.25 -19.61 -19.80
C ASN A 13 4.54 -19.60 -21.31
N GLY A 14 5.52 -18.78 -21.73
CA GLY A 14 5.89 -18.62 -23.14
C GLY A 14 4.91 -17.81 -23.99
N THR A 15 3.76 -17.39 -23.44
CA THR A 15 2.78 -16.54 -24.12
C THR A 15 3.03 -15.07 -23.83
N ARG A 16 3.03 -14.24 -24.87
CA ARG A 16 3.13 -12.78 -24.74
C ARG A 16 1.75 -12.19 -24.42
N LEU A 17 1.65 -11.54 -23.27
CA LEU A 17 0.46 -10.80 -22.84
C LEU A 17 0.75 -9.29 -22.92
N ALA A 18 0.00 -8.57 -23.74
CA ALA A 18 0.13 -7.11 -23.84
C ALA A 18 -0.48 -6.42 -22.61
N VAL A 19 0.19 -5.38 -22.12
CA VAL A 19 -0.37 -4.47 -21.11
C VAL A 19 -1.40 -3.58 -21.78
N ASP A 20 -2.56 -3.39 -21.14
CA ASP A 20 -3.57 -2.41 -21.56
C ASP A 20 -3.24 -1.04 -20.96
N PRO A 21 -2.69 -0.08 -21.73
CA PRO A 21 -2.31 1.24 -21.20
C PRO A 21 -3.50 2.08 -20.75
N ALA A 22 -4.73 1.79 -21.20
CA ALA A 22 -5.91 2.53 -20.78
C ALA A 22 -6.40 2.09 -19.39
N ARG A 23 -5.92 0.95 -18.89
CA ARG A 23 -6.33 0.34 -17.62
C ARG A 23 -5.16 -0.03 -16.72
N SER A 24 -3.95 0.38 -17.09
CA SER A 24 -2.74 0.08 -16.36
C SER A 24 -1.95 1.34 -16.14
N LEU A 25 -1.37 1.45 -14.96
CA LEU A 25 -0.39 2.48 -14.67
C LEU A 25 0.61 1.97 -13.65
N THR A 26 1.65 2.75 -13.42
CA THR A 26 2.67 2.46 -12.42
C THR A 26 2.87 3.60 -11.44
N TRP A 27 3.34 3.24 -10.26
CA TRP A 27 3.87 4.17 -9.30
C TRP A 27 5.37 3.92 -9.12
N TYR A 28 6.14 4.99 -9.00
CA TYR A 28 7.58 4.91 -8.79
C TYR A 28 7.99 5.74 -7.57
N ASP A 29 8.34 5.06 -6.48
CA ASP A 29 8.97 5.71 -5.34
C ASP A 29 10.48 5.78 -5.49
N ARG A 30 11.04 6.90 -5.07
CA ARG A 30 12.48 7.13 -5.02
C ARG A 30 12.85 7.57 -3.62
N GLN A 31 13.69 6.77 -2.96
CA GLN A 31 14.13 7.01 -1.61
C GLN A 31 15.65 6.85 -1.50
N TRP A 32 16.25 7.59 -0.56
CA TRP A 32 17.63 7.44 -0.14
C TRP A 32 17.68 7.54 1.40
N GLY A 33 18.68 6.91 2.04
CA GLY A 33 18.89 7.02 3.49
C GLY A 33 18.17 5.97 4.37
N GLY A 34 17.74 4.85 3.81
CA GLY A 34 17.02 3.78 4.53
C GLY A 34 15.51 4.03 4.61
N ALA A 35 14.73 2.96 4.44
CA ALA A 35 13.27 3.03 4.55
C ALA A 35 12.86 2.86 6.01
N PRO A 36 11.91 3.64 6.51
CA PRO A 36 11.21 3.22 7.70
C PRO A 36 10.31 2.00 7.36
N PRO A 37 10.11 1.05 8.29
CA PRO A 37 9.35 -0.17 8.05
C PRO A 37 7.86 0.16 7.96
N ARG A 38 7.25 0.18 6.76
CA ARG A 38 5.94 0.83 6.59
C ARG A 38 5.05 0.29 5.47
N SER A 39 3.74 0.37 5.76
CA SER A 39 2.62 0.27 4.81
C SER A 39 2.55 1.47 3.88
N VAL A 40 2.72 1.23 2.58
CA VAL A 40 2.36 2.16 1.50
C VAL A 40 0.89 1.99 1.13
N VAL A 41 0.18 3.06 0.80
CA VAL A 41 -1.16 2.97 0.19
C VAL A 41 -1.21 3.99 -0.93
N GLU A 42 -1.58 3.52 -2.12
CA GLU A 42 -1.76 4.34 -3.31
C GLU A 42 -3.23 4.38 -3.71
N ALA A 43 -3.72 5.55 -4.13
CA ALA A 43 -5.09 5.75 -4.58
C ALA A 43 -5.12 6.60 -5.86
N TYR A 44 -6.14 6.41 -6.69
CA TYR A 44 -6.16 6.92 -8.07
C TYR A 44 -6.90 8.21 -8.29
N ASP A 45 -8.15 8.27 -7.83
CA ASP A 45 -8.95 9.48 -7.93
C ASP A 45 -8.22 10.66 -7.27
N VAL A 46 -7.48 10.37 -6.20
CA VAL A 46 -6.63 11.30 -5.48
C VAL A 46 -5.27 10.62 -5.25
N PRO A 47 -4.21 10.96 -6.02
CA PRO A 47 -2.88 10.43 -5.82
C PRO A 47 -2.40 10.66 -4.38
N MET A 48 -2.22 9.55 -3.67
CA MET A 48 -1.88 9.53 -2.25
C MET A 48 -0.75 8.53 -2.03
N SER A 49 0.23 8.87 -1.19
CA SER A 49 1.20 7.93 -0.65
C SER A 49 1.20 8.07 0.86
N VAL A 50 0.86 6.98 1.53
CA VAL A 50 0.76 6.91 3.00
C VAL A 50 1.93 6.11 3.52
N TRP A 51 2.51 6.55 4.62
CA TRP A 51 3.59 5.85 5.29
C TRP A 51 3.22 5.76 6.77
N VAL A 52 3.13 4.54 7.32
CA VAL A 52 2.82 4.29 8.74
C VAL A 52 3.89 3.42 9.38
N TRP A 53 4.45 3.88 10.50
CA TRP A 53 5.46 3.21 11.31
C TRP A 53 5.05 3.16 12.78
N VAL A 54 5.74 2.33 13.57
CA VAL A 54 5.65 2.37 15.02
C VAL A 54 6.82 3.17 15.59
N GLU A 55 6.51 4.15 16.43
CA GLU A 55 7.48 4.94 17.17
C GLU A 55 7.08 4.96 18.65
N ALA A 56 7.98 4.56 19.54
CA ALA A 56 7.73 4.45 20.99
C ALA A 56 6.43 3.70 21.37
N GLY A 57 6.05 2.68 20.58
CA GLY A 57 4.84 1.88 20.81
C GLY A 57 3.54 2.48 20.28
N ALA A 58 3.59 3.63 19.60
CA ALA A 58 2.44 4.26 18.96
C ALA A 58 2.60 4.25 17.43
N ALA A 59 1.49 4.03 16.70
CA ALA A 59 1.47 4.23 15.26
C ALA A 59 1.65 5.71 14.96
N SER A 60 2.68 6.04 14.19
CA SER A 60 2.92 7.35 13.61
C SER A 60 2.83 7.23 12.10
N GLY A 61 2.39 8.29 11.43
CA GLY A 61 2.20 8.22 10.00
C GLY A 61 1.98 9.56 9.33
N LEU A 62 2.24 9.60 8.04
CA LEU A 62 1.87 10.73 7.19
C LEU A 62 1.34 10.24 5.85
N ALA A 63 0.46 11.04 5.26
CA ALA A 63 0.04 10.93 3.88
C ALA A 63 0.54 12.14 3.11
N THR A 64 1.14 11.89 1.95
CA THR A 64 1.37 12.93 0.94
C THR A 64 0.28 12.82 -0.12
N ILE A 65 -0.36 13.94 -0.43
CA ILE A 65 -1.55 13.97 -1.30
C ILE A 65 -1.35 15.04 -2.37
N ARG A 66 -1.66 14.69 -3.62
CA ARG A 66 -1.79 15.66 -4.72
C ARG A 66 -3.27 15.82 -5.07
N ASP A 67 -3.81 17.01 -4.84
CA ASP A 67 -5.20 17.32 -5.19
C ASP A 67 -5.35 17.93 -6.60
N GLU A 68 -6.60 18.22 -7.00
CA GLU A 68 -6.98 18.72 -8.34
C GLU A 68 -6.29 20.03 -8.74
N ARG A 69 -5.68 20.77 -7.81
CA ARG A 69 -4.98 22.04 -8.08
C ARG A 69 -3.45 21.88 -8.04
N ASP A 70 -2.96 20.66 -8.14
CA ASP A 70 -1.55 20.31 -7.94
C ASP A 70 -1.00 20.75 -6.55
N VAL A 71 -1.89 21.00 -5.58
CA VAL A 71 -1.47 21.32 -4.22
C VAL A 71 -0.99 20.03 -3.57
N ARG A 72 0.24 20.09 -3.06
CA ARG A 72 0.84 19.02 -2.28
C ARG A 72 0.52 19.24 -0.81
N LYS A 73 -0.16 18.29 -0.20
CA LYS A 73 -0.46 18.30 1.24
C LYS A 73 0.31 17.20 1.93
N VAL A 74 0.71 17.49 3.17
CA VAL A 74 1.20 16.50 4.13
C VAL A 74 0.18 16.46 5.25
N VAL A 75 -0.45 15.31 5.44
CA VAL A 75 -1.53 15.12 6.41
C VAL A 75 -1.12 14.01 7.37
N PRO A 76 -1.24 14.22 8.70
CA PRO A 76 -0.91 13.16 9.65
C PRO A 76 -1.90 12.00 9.53
N VAL A 77 -1.39 10.78 9.67
CA VAL A 77 -2.23 9.59 9.91
C VAL A 77 -2.68 9.65 11.36
N THR A 78 -3.99 9.59 11.57
CA THR A 78 -4.57 9.59 12.92
C THR A 78 -4.93 8.19 13.38
N SER A 79 -5.20 7.27 12.44
CA SER A 79 -5.52 5.88 12.76
C SER A 79 -5.25 4.96 11.57
N LEU A 80 -4.71 3.77 11.84
CA LEU A 80 -4.67 2.65 10.90
C LEU A 80 -5.06 1.38 11.65
N VAL A 81 -6.26 0.87 11.39
CA VAL A 81 -6.83 -0.28 12.10
C VAL A 81 -6.93 -1.47 11.15
N PRO A 82 -6.18 -2.56 11.37
CA PRO A 82 -6.35 -3.79 10.59
C PRO A 82 -7.68 -4.48 10.94
N SER A 83 -8.27 -5.17 9.96
CA SER A 83 -9.41 -6.06 10.19
C SER A 83 -8.97 -7.40 10.79
N SER A 84 -9.93 -8.27 11.13
CA SER A 84 -9.67 -9.65 11.54
C SER A 84 -9.39 -10.60 10.38
N ARG A 85 -9.53 -10.15 9.12
CA ARG A 85 -9.23 -10.97 7.95
C ARG A 85 -7.72 -11.00 7.77
N THR A 86 -7.13 -12.18 7.92
CA THR A 86 -5.68 -12.38 7.87
C THR A 86 -5.28 -13.46 6.87
N TYR A 87 -4.01 -13.45 6.49
CA TYR A 87 -3.34 -14.52 5.77
C TYR A 87 -2.12 -14.98 6.57
N THR A 88 -2.01 -16.28 6.81
CA THR A 88 -0.80 -16.89 7.36
C THR A 88 0.02 -17.46 6.22
N SER A 89 1.24 -16.97 6.04
CA SER A 89 2.14 -17.46 5.00
C SER A 89 2.56 -18.91 5.25
N HIS A 90 2.45 -19.73 4.21
CA HIS A 90 3.05 -21.07 4.20
C HIS A 90 4.58 -21.04 4.13
N SER A 91 5.17 -19.99 3.58
CA SER A 91 6.61 -19.88 3.33
C SER A 91 7.37 -19.34 4.53
N SER A 92 6.82 -18.34 5.24
CA SER A 92 7.49 -17.67 6.36
C SER A 92 6.82 -17.92 7.71
N GLY A 93 5.58 -18.39 7.73
CA GLY A 93 4.75 -18.46 8.95
C GLY A 93 4.22 -17.09 9.42
N ALA A 94 4.56 -15.99 8.74
CA ALA A 94 4.14 -14.66 9.12
C ALA A 94 2.63 -14.46 8.89
N VAL A 95 2.00 -13.64 9.74
CA VAL A 95 0.56 -13.37 9.68
C VAL A 95 0.32 -11.93 9.26
N TYR A 96 -0.29 -11.75 8.09
CA TYR A 96 -0.59 -10.44 7.52
C TYR A 96 -2.07 -10.12 7.68
N PRO A 97 -2.43 -8.92 8.16
CA PRO A 97 -3.77 -8.41 7.93
C PRO A 97 -4.01 -8.21 6.44
N LEU A 98 -5.26 -8.40 6.00
CA LEU A 98 -5.64 -8.26 4.59
C LEU A 98 -6.53 -7.06 4.32
N ASP A 99 -7.05 -6.40 5.36
CA ASP A 99 -7.82 -5.16 5.22
C ASP A 99 -7.46 -4.17 6.32
N TRP A 100 -7.65 -2.89 6.02
CA TRP A 100 -7.40 -1.79 6.94
C TRP A 100 -8.46 -0.70 6.80
N THR A 101 -8.72 -0.01 7.91
CA THR A 101 -9.34 1.31 7.92
C THR A 101 -8.28 2.34 8.25
N LEU A 102 -8.05 3.29 7.34
CA LEU A 102 -7.13 4.41 7.50
C LEU A 102 -7.92 5.70 7.74
N GLU A 103 -7.49 6.49 8.72
CA GLU A 103 -8.00 7.83 8.97
C GLU A 103 -6.84 8.85 8.98
N LEU A 104 -7.10 10.01 8.40
CA LEU A 104 -6.16 11.13 8.32
C LEU A 104 -6.71 12.35 9.06
N GLY A 105 -5.81 13.25 9.45
CA GLY A 105 -6.16 14.47 10.19
C GLY A 105 -7.03 15.49 9.44
N ASP A 106 -7.27 15.30 8.15
CA ASP A 106 -8.14 16.14 7.31
C ASP A 106 -9.56 15.56 7.14
N ALA A 107 -9.95 14.62 8.00
CA ALA A 107 -11.21 13.86 7.94
C ALA A 107 -11.35 12.92 6.73
N THR A 108 -10.24 12.61 6.04
CA THR A 108 -10.22 11.51 5.08
C THR A 108 -10.28 10.16 5.80
N ARG A 109 -11.15 9.27 5.32
CA ARG A 109 -11.34 7.90 5.83
C ARG A 109 -11.39 6.91 4.69
N LEU A 110 -10.44 5.98 4.65
CA LEU A 110 -10.30 4.98 3.60
C LEU A 110 -10.44 3.56 4.15
N SER A 111 -11.12 2.71 3.39
CA SER A 111 -11.11 1.26 3.51
C SER A 111 -10.19 0.71 2.42
N ILE A 112 -9.20 -0.07 2.86
CA ILE A 112 -8.18 -0.67 2.02
C ILE A 112 -8.33 -2.19 2.15
N SER A 113 -8.36 -2.90 1.02
CA SER A 113 -8.59 -4.34 1.01
C SER A 113 -7.70 -5.04 -0.02
N SER A 114 -6.96 -6.05 0.43
CA SER A 114 -6.11 -6.90 -0.40
C SER A 114 -6.95 -7.69 -1.42
N VAL A 115 -6.54 -7.67 -2.69
CA VAL A 115 -7.28 -8.32 -3.78
C VAL A 115 -7.20 -9.84 -3.73
N ARG A 116 -6.19 -10.39 -3.05
CA ARG A 116 -6.02 -11.82 -2.81
C ARG A 116 -5.18 -12.06 -1.54
N PRO A 117 -5.35 -13.21 -0.85
CA PRO A 117 -4.63 -13.46 0.40
C PRO A 117 -3.11 -13.56 0.25
N ASP A 118 -2.64 -14.38 -0.69
CA ASP A 118 -1.21 -14.64 -0.86
C ASP A 118 -0.60 -13.68 -1.89
N GLN A 119 0.13 -12.69 -1.36
CA GLN A 119 0.93 -11.73 -2.11
C GLN A 119 2.29 -11.52 -1.43
N GLU A 120 2.72 -12.51 -0.64
CA GLU A 120 4.02 -12.46 0.02
C GLU A 120 5.15 -12.70 -0.98
N MET A 121 6.22 -11.93 -0.82
CA MET A 121 7.50 -12.13 -1.45
C MET A 121 8.49 -12.51 -0.36
N VAL A 122 9.15 -13.65 -0.53
CA VAL A 122 10.16 -14.16 0.40
C VAL A 122 11.47 -14.41 -0.34
N ALA A 123 12.59 -14.14 0.33
CA ALA A 123 13.87 -14.64 -0.12
C ALA A 123 13.98 -16.16 0.15
N GLU A 124 14.98 -16.80 -0.45
CA GLU A 124 15.28 -18.21 -0.19
C GLU A 124 15.41 -18.46 1.33
N GLY A 125 14.80 -19.55 1.81
CA GLY A 125 14.76 -19.88 3.23
C GLY A 125 13.75 -19.08 4.06
N GLY A 126 12.88 -18.27 3.45
CA GLY A 126 11.82 -17.52 4.16
C GLY A 126 12.31 -16.24 4.84
N LEU A 127 13.50 -15.75 4.48
CA LEU A 127 14.09 -14.55 5.04
C LEU A 127 13.44 -13.28 4.47
N LEU A 128 13.35 -12.24 5.31
CA LEU A 128 12.81 -10.91 4.99
C LEU A 128 11.43 -10.95 4.30
N PRO A 129 10.44 -11.64 4.89
CA PRO A 129 9.14 -11.80 4.26
C PRO A 129 8.44 -10.44 4.15
N THR A 130 8.05 -10.09 2.93
CA THR A 130 7.40 -8.81 2.62
C THR A 130 6.09 -9.07 1.90
N HIS A 131 4.98 -8.54 2.43
CA HIS A 131 3.71 -8.58 1.73
C HIS A 131 3.56 -7.34 0.85
N GLY A 132 3.93 -7.46 -0.42
CA GLY A 132 3.79 -6.42 -1.45
C GLY A 132 2.50 -6.64 -2.26
N GLY A 133 1.36 -6.39 -1.63
CA GLY A 133 0.06 -6.79 -2.15
C GLY A 133 -0.67 -5.68 -2.92
N TYR A 134 -1.27 -6.03 -4.05
CA TYR A 134 -2.25 -5.14 -4.70
C TYR A 134 -3.50 -5.03 -3.83
N VAL A 135 -4.03 -3.81 -3.72
CA VAL A 135 -5.22 -3.48 -2.93
C VAL A 135 -6.25 -2.73 -3.75
N THR A 136 -7.50 -2.82 -3.32
CA THR A 136 -8.54 -1.85 -3.67
C THR A 136 -8.72 -0.87 -2.53
N VAL A 137 -9.09 0.37 -2.88
CA VAL A 137 -9.30 1.46 -1.93
C VAL A 137 -10.67 2.07 -2.20
N SER A 138 -11.42 2.36 -1.14
CA SER A 138 -12.65 3.13 -1.22
C SER A 138 -12.85 3.94 0.04
N GLY A 139 -13.54 5.07 -0.03
CA GLY A 139 -13.75 5.86 1.18
C GLY A 139 -14.28 7.25 0.92
N VAL A 140 -14.09 8.11 1.91
CA VAL A 140 -14.50 9.51 1.87
C VAL A 140 -13.27 10.38 2.06
N TYR A 141 -12.99 11.24 1.07
CA TYR A 141 -11.93 12.24 1.06
C TYR A 141 -12.45 13.56 1.64
N HIS A 142 -11.70 14.16 2.57
CA HIS A 142 -12.07 15.37 3.32
C HIS A 142 -13.49 15.33 3.95
N GLY A 143 -13.98 14.15 4.34
CA GLY A 143 -15.31 13.99 4.91
C GLY A 143 -16.49 14.22 3.95
N THR A 144 -16.25 14.59 2.69
CA THR A 144 -17.34 14.96 1.75
C THR A 144 -17.34 14.22 0.43
N GLN A 145 -16.17 13.86 -0.11
CA GLN A 145 -16.05 13.30 -1.46
C GLN A 145 -15.86 11.79 -1.41
N THR A 146 -16.80 11.01 -1.94
CA THR A 146 -16.59 9.57 -2.11
C THR A 146 -15.54 9.31 -3.19
N ILE A 147 -14.54 8.49 -2.88
CA ILE A 147 -13.48 8.10 -3.81
C ILE A 147 -13.32 6.58 -3.89
N LYS A 148 -12.78 6.11 -5.01
CA LYS A 148 -12.36 4.72 -5.21
C LYS A 148 -10.97 4.68 -5.82
N GLY A 149 -10.34 3.52 -5.72
CA GLY A 149 -9.02 3.32 -6.25
C GLY A 149 -8.55 1.88 -6.15
N TYR A 150 -7.35 1.70 -6.63
CA TYR A 150 -6.50 0.54 -6.45
C TYR A 150 -5.12 1.06 -6.02
N GLY A 151 -4.23 0.19 -5.63
CA GLY A 151 -2.89 0.57 -5.22
C GLY A 151 -2.08 -0.63 -4.79
N LEU A 152 -1.02 -0.37 -4.05
CA LEU A 152 -0.19 -1.38 -3.42
C LEU A 152 -0.07 -1.09 -1.93
N VAL A 153 0.01 -2.16 -1.13
CA VAL A 153 0.51 -2.14 0.24
C VAL A 153 1.79 -2.95 0.34
N GLU A 154 2.76 -2.42 1.05
CA GLU A 154 4.00 -3.12 1.39
C GLU A 154 4.06 -3.30 2.90
N LEU A 155 4.13 -4.54 3.39
CA LEU A 155 4.20 -4.83 4.82
C LEU A 155 5.45 -5.64 5.11
N GLU A 156 6.33 -5.06 5.91
CA GLU A 156 7.45 -5.78 6.50
C GLU A 156 7.05 -6.20 7.91
N ILE A 157 6.98 -7.51 8.15
CA ILE A 157 6.81 -8.03 9.51
C ILE A 157 8.21 -8.20 10.10
N VAL A 158 8.55 -7.32 11.05
CA VAL A 158 9.70 -7.56 11.93
C VAL A 158 9.27 -8.65 12.91
N THR A 159 9.68 -9.90 12.66
CA THR A 159 9.57 -10.95 13.67
C THR A 159 10.41 -10.53 14.87
N SER A 160 9.83 -10.60 16.07
CA SER A 160 10.44 -10.14 17.32
C SER A 160 11.75 -10.86 17.71
N ASP A 161 12.18 -11.84 16.92
CA ASP A 161 13.32 -12.70 17.21
C ASP A 161 14.58 -12.31 16.38
N ALA A 162 14.55 -11.17 15.69
CA ALA A 162 15.63 -10.72 14.80
C ALA A 162 16.37 -9.44 15.24
N LEU A 163 16.38 -9.12 16.54
CA LEU A 163 17.26 -8.08 17.14
C LEU A 163 18.04 -8.62 18.33
#